data_AF-R4VZS6-F1
#
_entry.id   AF-R4VZS6-F1
#
_cell.length_a   1.000
_cell.length_b   1.000
_cell.length_c   1.000
_cell.angle_alpha   90.00
_cell.angle_beta   90.00
_cell.angle_gamma   90.00
#
_symmetry.space_group_name_H-M   'P 1'
#
loop_
_entity.id
_entity.type
_entity.pdbx_description
1 polymer ?
#
loop_
_entity_poly.entity_id
_entity_poly.type
_entity_poly.pdbx_seq_one_letter_code
_entity_poly.pdbx_strand_id
1 'polypeptide(L)'
;MVYTGVANLLVGTLLAMLLVREFAASGFVSRSRLGFRSIGRTVVAVLIGGGLGFALFALQQPPTTDPVVVANVFAQVLPVSIAEIVICWVVVGGSLEALLRHRGLNRYLATGSALVVSSVLFGVYHFAHSPPFNTVEMVVLLTVVGVGTGLIYFVGRSFYGALAFHNFMALIGVVSSLEEDGQIGSYQQPLPPLLATALVAVLVMVGIERLFVRDTYEEEPGDHRV
;
A
#
# COMPACT_ATOMS: atom_id res chain seq x y z
N MET A 1 -17.53 7.88 3.60
CA MET A 1 -18.00 7.45 2.25
C MET A 1 -17.53 8.36 1.12
N VAL A 2 -17.86 9.66 1.10
CA VAL A 2 -17.39 10.57 0.01
C VAL A 2 -15.87 10.59 -0.08
N TYR A 3 -15.18 10.76 1.05
CA TYR A 3 -13.71 10.70 1.11
C TYR A 3 -13.16 9.39 0.51
N THR A 4 -13.65 8.25 0.98
CA THR A 4 -13.26 6.92 0.47
C THR A 4 -13.49 6.78 -1.03
N GLY A 5 -14.65 7.20 -1.54
CA GLY A 5 -14.97 7.10 -2.96
C GLY A 5 -14.14 8.03 -3.84
N VAL A 6 -13.97 9.28 -3.43
CA VAL A 6 -13.30 10.30 -4.25
C VAL A 6 -11.79 10.26 -4.05
N ALA A 7 -11.31 10.43 -2.82
CA ALA A 7 -9.89 10.53 -2.55
C ALA A 7 -9.18 9.18 -2.74
N ASN A 8 -9.74 8.09 -2.19
CA ASN A 8 -9.02 6.81 -2.19
C ASN A 8 -9.27 6.02 -3.48
N LEU A 9 -10.53 5.82 -3.86
CA LEU A 9 -10.85 4.98 -5.02
C LEU A 9 -10.63 5.71 -6.34
N LEU A 10 -11.23 6.89 -6.54
CA LEU A 10 -11.14 7.59 -7.81
C LEU A 10 -9.73 8.18 -8.02
N VAL A 11 -9.25 9.02 -7.11
CA VAL A 11 -7.98 9.73 -7.28
C VAL A 11 -6.79 8.84 -6.94
N GLY A 12 -6.75 8.32 -5.71
CA GLY A 12 -5.61 7.58 -5.17
C GLY A 12 -5.39 6.20 -5.78
N THR A 13 -6.42 5.59 -6.37
CA THR A 13 -6.34 4.27 -7.00
C THR A 13 -6.53 4.35 -8.51
N LEU A 14 -7.72 4.72 -8.99
CA LEU A 14 -8.07 4.61 -10.42
C LEU A 14 -7.22 5.54 -11.29
N LEU A 15 -7.26 6.86 -11.04
CA LEU A 15 -6.52 7.85 -11.83
C LEU A 15 -5.00 7.63 -11.71
N ALA A 16 -4.52 7.31 -10.51
CA ALA A 16 -3.11 7.00 -10.28
C ALA A 16 -2.65 5.76 -11.06
N MET A 17 -3.46 4.70 -11.10
CA MET A 17 -3.14 3.50 -11.86
C MET A 17 -3.23 3.71 -13.38
N LEU A 18 -4.08 4.64 -13.85
CA LEU A 18 -4.05 5.08 -15.25
C LEU A 18 -2.74 5.81 -15.58
N LEU A 19 -2.21 6.65 -14.69
CA LEU A 19 -0.89 7.25 -14.85
C LEU A 19 0.22 6.18 -14.87
N VAL A 20 0.15 5.19 -13.98
CA VAL A 20 1.08 4.06 -13.95
C VAL A 20 1.07 3.29 -15.27
N ARG A 21 -0.10 3.10 -15.89
CA ARG A 21 -0.23 2.50 -17.22
C ARG A 21 0.55 3.30 -18.26
N GLU A 22 0.44 4.62 -18.30
CA GLU A 22 1.15 5.45 -19.28
C GLU A 22 2.67 5.38 -19.09
N PHE A 23 3.15 5.34 -17.84
CA PHE A 23 4.58 5.11 -17.55
C PHE A 23 5.06 3.72 -17.97
N ALA A 24 4.21 2.70 -17.83
CA ALA A 24 4.55 1.36 -18.31
C ALA A 24 4.54 1.27 -19.84
N ALA A 25 3.51 1.84 -20.49
CA ALA A 25 3.36 1.81 -21.95
C ALA A 25 4.45 2.60 -22.69
N SER A 26 4.98 3.66 -22.08
CA SER A 26 6.12 4.41 -22.61
C SER A 26 7.48 3.71 -22.42
N GLY A 27 7.52 2.56 -21.75
CA GLY A 27 8.77 1.85 -21.41
C GLY A 27 9.60 2.54 -20.33
N PHE A 28 9.08 3.58 -19.67
CA PHE A 28 9.79 4.31 -18.62
C PHE A 28 10.05 3.43 -17.39
N VAL A 29 9.10 2.55 -17.04
CA VAL A 29 9.23 1.60 -15.94
C VAL A 29 8.55 0.27 -16.29
N SER A 30 9.16 -0.85 -15.90
CA SER A 30 8.55 -2.16 -16.11
C SER A 30 7.57 -2.53 -15.00
N ARG A 31 6.54 -3.30 -15.34
CA ARG A 31 5.52 -3.79 -14.38
C ARG A 31 6.13 -4.52 -13.18
N SER A 32 7.13 -5.36 -13.44
CA SER A 32 7.80 -6.15 -12.41
C SER A 32 8.59 -5.28 -11.42
N ARG A 33 9.05 -4.09 -11.84
CA ARG A 33 9.69 -3.11 -10.96
C ARG A 33 8.68 -2.31 -10.13
N LEU A 34 7.49 -2.07 -10.68
CA LEU A 34 6.33 -1.50 -9.97
C LEU A 34 5.66 -2.48 -9.00
N GLY A 35 6.16 -3.71 -8.92
CA GLY A 35 5.68 -4.71 -7.99
C GLY A 35 4.47 -5.52 -8.47
N PHE A 36 4.11 -5.43 -9.75
CA PHE A 36 3.08 -6.26 -10.37
C PHE A 36 3.73 -7.48 -11.02
N ARG A 37 3.58 -8.64 -10.37
CA ARG A 37 4.23 -9.90 -10.75
C ARG A 37 3.20 -10.99 -11.06
N SER A 38 3.69 -12.16 -11.48
CA SER A 38 2.85 -13.34 -11.72
C SER A 38 2.05 -13.74 -10.47
N ILE A 39 0.90 -14.39 -10.69
CA ILE A 39 -0.04 -14.77 -9.63
C ILE A 39 0.65 -15.55 -8.51
N GLY A 40 1.49 -16.55 -8.84
CA GLY A 40 2.21 -17.34 -7.84
C GLY A 40 3.12 -16.49 -6.96
N ARG A 41 3.87 -15.55 -7.55
CA ARG A 41 4.72 -14.61 -6.79
C ARG A 41 3.90 -13.65 -5.95
N THR A 42 2.75 -13.20 -6.45
CA THR A 42 1.81 -12.37 -5.70
C THR A 42 1.28 -13.12 -4.48
N VAL A 43 0.84 -14.37 -4.61
CA VAL A 43 0.35 -15.19 -3.49
C VAL A 43 1.44 -15.35 -2.43
N VAL A 44 2.65 -15.74 -2.82
CA VAL A 44 3.78 -15.89 -1.88
C VAL A 44 4.08 -14.56 -1.18
N ALA A 45 4.12 -13.45 -1.91
CA ALA A 45 4.39 -12.15 -1.31
C ALA A 45 3.29 -11.68 -0.36
N VAL A 46 2.01 -11.98 -0.65
CA VAL A 46 0.88 -11.71 0.25
C VAL A 46 0.99 -12.56 1.51
N LEU A 47 1.34 -13.84 1.40
CA LEU A 47 1.53 -14.70 2.57
C LEU A 47 2.69 -14.22 3.45
N ILE A 48 3.82 -13.81 2.84
CA ILE A 48 4.97 -13.28 3.59
C ILE A 48 4.63 -11.92 4.21
N GLY A 49 4.16 -10.95 3.41
CA GLY A 49 3.85 -9.59 3.89
C GLY A 49 2.71 -9.58 4.89
N GLY A 50 1.64 -10.33 4.62
CA GLY A 50 0.52 -10.51 5.53
C GLY A 50 0.91 -11.28 6.79
N GLY A 51 1.73 -12.33 6.68
CA GLY A 51 2.25 -13.07 7.83
C GLY A 51 3.12 -12.20 8.74
N LEU A 52 4.02 -11.39 8.17
CA LEU A 52 4.83 -10.43 8.92
C LEU A 52 3.96 -9.34 9.57
N GLY A 53 3.02 -8.76 8.82
CA GLY A 53 2.10 -7.75 9.33
C GLY A 53 1.24 -8.29 10.48
N PHE A 54 0.68 -9.49 10.32
CA PHE A 54 -0.08 -10.17 11.36
C PHE A 54 0.77 -10.49 12.59
N ALA A 55 2.01 -10.97 12.40
CA ALA A 55 2.92 -11.24 13.50
C ALA A 55 3.22 -9.96 14.30
N LEU A 56 3.48 -8.83 13.63
CA LEU A 56 3.67 -7.55 14.30
C LEU A 56 2.40 -7.09 15.01
N PHE A 57 1.23 -7.20 14.36
CA PHE A 57 -0.07 -6.94 14.99
C PHE A 57 -0.22 -7.73 16.30
N ALA A 58 0.02 -9.03 16.28
CA ALA A 58 -0.10 -9.88 17.46
C ALA A 58 0.95 -9.53 18.55
N LEU A 59 2.19 -9.23 18.16
CA LEU A 59 3.28 -8.88 19.09
C LEU A 59 3.08 -7.51 19.75
N GLN A 60 2.40 -6.59 19.08
CA GLN A 60 2.10 -5.25 19.61
C GLN A 60 0.96 -5.23 20.63
N GLN A 61 0.37 -6.39 20.96
CA GLN A 61 -0.70 -6.55 21.94
C GLN A 61 -1.85 -5.55 21.70
N PRO A 62 -2.59 -5.72 20.59
CA PRO A 62 -3.59 -4.76 20.17
C PRO A 62 -4.70 -4.68 21.24
N PRO A 63 -5.37 -3.52 21.38
CA PRO A 63 -6.41 -3.33 22.39
C PRO A 63 -7.53 -4.37 22.33
N THR A 64 -7.79 -4.95 21.15
CA THR A 64 -8.72 -6.06 20.97
C THR A 64 -8.24 -7.06 19.93
N THR A 65 -8.63 -8.32 20.15
CA THR A 65 -8.48 -9.44 19.20
C THR A 65 -9.83 -9.99 18.76
N ASP A 66 -10.93 -9.28 19.05
CA ASP A 66 -12.27 -9.64 18.58
C ASP A 66 -12.27 -9.71 17.04
N PRO A 67 -12.61 -10.86 16.46
CA PRO A 67 -12.52 -11.07 15.02
C PRO A 67 -13.46 -10.16 14.22
N VAL A 68 -14.60 -9.74 14.78
CA VAL A 68 -15.54 -8.84 14.12
C VAL A 68 -14.98 -7.41 14.10
N VAL A 69 -14.43 -6.95 15.21
CA VAL A 69 -13.78 -5.63 15.27
C VAL A 69 -12.58 -5.58 14.32
N VAL A 70 -11.71 -6.59 14.38
CA VAL A 70 -10.55 -6.70 13.50
C VAL A 70 -10.97 -6.71 12.04
N ALA A 71 -12.00 -7.48 11.66
CA ALA A 71 -12.48 -7.53 10.28
C ALA A 71 -13.05 -6.18 9.81
N ASN A 72 -13.84 -5.51 10.65
CA ASN A 72 -14.43 -4.22 10.31
C ASN A 72 -13.37 -3.13 10.15
N VAL A 73 -12.40 -3.03 11.07
CA VAL A 73 -11.34 -2.03 10.99
C VAL A 73 -10.38 -2.35 9.85
N PHE A 74 -10.03 -3.63 9.64
CA PHE A 74 -9.21 -4.05 8.50
C PHE A 74 -9.87 -3.65 7.17
N ALA A 75 -11.19 -3.82 7.06
CA ALA A 75 -11.97 -3.40 5.90
C ALA A 75 -12.06 -1.87 5.76
N GLN A 76 -12.17 -1.14 6.87
CA GLN A 76 -12.20 0.33 6.87
C GLN A 76 -10.91 0.93 6.30
N VAL A 77 -9.76 0.37 6.68
CA VAL A 77 -8.45 0.91 6.28
C VAL A 77 -8.01 0.43 4.89
N LEU A 78 -8.56 -0.67 4.38
CA LEU A 78 -8.13 -1.25 3.11
C LEU A 78 -8.19 -0.30 1.90
N PRO A 79 -9.27 0.49 1.67
CA PRO A 79 -9.30 1.43 0.56
C PRO A 79 -8.22 2.51 0.67
N VAL A 80 -7.93 3.01 1.88
CA VAL A 80 -6.90 4.04 2.06
C VAL A 80 -5.50 3.44 1.89
N SER A 81 -5.26 2.24 2.43
CA SER A 81 -4.00 1.53 2.24
C SER A 81 -3.71 1.19 0.77
N ILE A 82 -4.72 0.85 -0.04
CA ILE A 82 -4.54 0.70 -1.48
C ILE A 82 -4.05 2.01 -2.10
N ALA A 83 -4.74 3.12 -1.82
CA ALA A 83 -4.40 4.43 -2.37
C ALA A 83 -2.99 4.90 -1.94
N GLU A 84 -2.66 4.72 -0.66
CA GLU A 84 -1.34 5.05 -0.11
C GLU A 84 -0.22 4.29 -0.81
N ILE A 85 -0.38 2.96 -0.99
CA ILE A 85 0.62 2.13 -1.66
C ILE A 85 0.77 2.54 -3.13
N VAL A 86 -0.34 2.74 -3.84
CA VAL A 86 -0.34 3.18 -5.24
C VAL A 86 0.37 4.53 -5.37
N ILE A 87 0.01 5.53 -4.58
CA ILE A 87 0.59 6.87 -4.72
C ILE A 87 2.05 6.90 -4.25
N CYS A 88 2.31 6.53 -3.00
CA CYS A 88 3.61 6.79 -2.40
C CYS A 88 4.69 5.85 -2.94
N TRP A 89 4.38 4.57 -3.17
CA TRP A 89 5.39 3.58 -3.57
C TRP A 89 5.35 3.25 -5.05
N VAL A 90 4.17 3.10 -5.65
CA VAL A 90 4.08 2.77 -7.09
C VAL A 90 4.35 4.00 -7.96
N VAL A 91 3.58 5.08 -7.79
CA VAL A 91 3.73 6.31 -8.58
C VAL A 91 5.00 7.04 -8.19
N VAL A 92 5.14 7.48 -6.94
CA VAL A 92 6.30 8.30 -6.54
C VAL A 92 7.56 7.45 -6.45
N GLY A 93 7.55 6.40 -5.63
CA GLY A 93 8.71 5.53 -5.45
C GLY A 93 9.20 4.90 -6.75
N GLY A 94 8.30 4.28 -7.51
CA GLY A 94 8.63 3.64 -8.79
C GLY A 94 9.17 4.61 -9.83
N SER A 95 8.55 5.78 -9.99
CA SER A 95 9.00 6.79 -10.96
C SER A 95 10.31 7.43 -10.56
N LEU A 96 10.51 7.72 -9.27
CA LEU A 96 11.76 8.28 -8.77
C LEU A 96 12.91 7.28 -8.94
N GLU A 97 12.71 6.01 -8.60
CA GLU A 97 13.72 4.97 -8.81
C GLU A 97 14.10 4.89 -10.30
N ALA A 98 13.10 4.85 -11.20
CA ALA A 98 13.33 4.81 -12.65
C ALA A 98 14.11 6.03 -13.14
N LEU A 99 13.71 7.24 -12.73
CA LEU A 99 14.37 8.49 -13.10
C LEU A 99 15.82 8.54 -12.63
N LEU A 100 16.09 8.18 -11.38
CA LEU A 100 17.45 8.19 -10.82
C LEU A 100 18.36 7.21 -11.55
N ARG A 101 17.84 6.02 -11.89
CA ARG A 101 18.59 5.03 -12.68
C ARG A 101 18.86 5.50 -14.10
N HIS A 102 17.88 6.16 -14.75
CA HIS A 102 18.09 6.76 -16.06
C HIS A 102 19.17 7.85 -16.04
N ARG A 103 19.33 8.56 -14.91
CA ARG A 103 20.42 9.52 -14.68
C ARG A 103 21.76 8.89 -14.26
N GLY A 104 21.87 7.57 -14.30
CA GLY A 104 23.13 6.85 -14.04
C GLY A 104 23.43 6.57 -12.56
N LEU A 105 22.49 6.82 -11.63
CA LEU A 105 22.69 6.37 -10.25
C LEU A 105 22.70 4.84 -10.18
N ASN A 106 23.56 4.30 -9.31
CA ASN A 106 23.59 2.87 -9.06
C ASN A 106 22.24 2.40 -8.48
N ARG A 107 21.93 1.11 -8.66
CA ARG A 107 20.62 0.54 -8.30
C ARG A 107 20.28 0.70 -6.81
N TYR A 108 21.28 0.64 -5.93
CA TYR A 108 21.08 0.67 -4.49
C TYR A 108 20.76 2.08 -4.00
N LEU A 109 21.48 3.08 -4.49
CA LEU A 109 21.23 4.48 -4.21
C LEU A 109 19.88 4.92 -4.78
N ALA A 110 19.56 4.53 -6.02
CA ALA A 110 18.26 4.85 -6.61
C ALA A 110 17.10 4.25 -5.80
N THR A 111 17.20 2.97 -5.40
CA THR A 111 16.18 2.31 -4.58
C THR A 111 16.10 2.91 -3.18
N GLY A 112 17.25 3.18 -2.55
CA GLY A 112 17.32 3.78 -1.22
C GLY A 112 16.73 5.19 -1.18
N SER A 113 17.05 6.02 -2.17
CA SER A 113 16.45 7.36 -2.32
C SER A 113 14.95 7.27 -2.56
N ALA A 114 14.49 6.36 -3.42
CA ALA A 114 13.07 6.15 -3.65
C ALA A 114 12.33 5.71 -2.38
N LEU A 115 12.91 4.78 -1.61
CA LEU A 115 12.40 4.33 -0.31
C LEU A 115 12.27 5.47 0.69
N VAL A 116 13.31 6.30 0.84
CA VAL A 116 13.28 7.41 1.80
C VAL A 116 12.23 8.44 1.39
N VAL A 117 12.23 8.87 0.12
CA VAL A 117 11.29 9.89 -0.37
C VAL A 117 9.85 9.40 -0.27
N SER A 118 9.55 8.16 -0.69
CA SER A 118 8.19 7.61 -0.59
C SER A 118 7.73 7.53 0.86
N SER A 119 8.62 7.14 1.79
CA SER A 119 8.27 7.00 3.21
C SER A 119 8.05 8.34 3.90
N VAL A 120 8.86 9.36 3.56
CA VAL A 120 8.67 10.72 4.07
C VAL A 120 7.37 11.32 3.55
N LEU A 121 7.07 11.16 2.25
CA LEU A 121 5.80 11.62 1.69
C LEU A 121 4.60 10.86 2.28
N PHE A 122 4.75 9.56 2.54
CA PHE A 122 3.79 8.78 3.31
C PHE A 122 3.60 9.36 4.73
N GLY A 123 4.64 9.75 5.45
CA GLY A 123 4.46 10.45 6.72
C GLY A 123 3.71 11.77 6.56
N VAL A 124 4.24 12.66 5.72
CA VAL A 124 3.77 14.05 5.56
C VAL A 124 2.31 14.14 5.11
N TYR A 125 1.82 13.22 4.26
CA TYR A 125 0.43 13.31 3.81
C TYR A 125 -0.57 13.14 4.96
N HIS A 126 -0.18 12.52 6.09
CA HIS A 126 -1.09 12.35 7.22
C HIS A 126 -1.41 13.64 7.97
N PHE A 127 -0.67 14.74 7.73
CA PHE A 127 -1.13 16.05 8.18
C PHE A 127 -2.49 16.45 7.59
N ALA A 128 -2.90 15.85 6.47
CA ALA A 128 -4.21 16.04 5.87
C ALA A 128 -5.33 15.21 6.53
N HIS A 129 -5.01 14.34 7.48
CA HIS A 129 -5.97 13.55 8.23
C HIS A 129 -6.44 14.26 9.52
N SER A 130 -7.43 13.66 10.18
CA SER A 130 -7.85 14.08 11.51
C SER A 130 -6.89 13.58 12.59
N PRO A 131 -6.91 14.15 13.81
CA PRO A 131 -6.24 13.56 14.96
C PRO A 131 -6.62 12.08 15.16
N PRO A 132 -5.71 11.25 15.71
CA PRO A 132 -4.34 11.58 16.12
C PRO A 132 -3.31 11.59 14.98
N PHE A 133 -3.72 11.25 13.75
CA PHE A 133 -2.84 11.03 12.60
C PHE A 133 -2.11 12.27 12.08
N ASN A 134 -2.63 13.46 12.37
CA ASN A 134 -2.05 14.74 11.92
C ASN A 134 -1.06 15.39 12.92
N THR A 135 -0.66 14.68 13.97
CA THR A 135 0.33 15.18 14.92
C THR A 135 1.75 14.91 14.43
N VAL A 136 2.71 15.75 14.82
CA VAL A 136 4.12 15.61 14.39
C VAL A 136 4.69 14.25 14.83
N GLU A 137 4.43 13.84 16.07
CA GLU A 137 4.87 12.55 16.60
C GLU A 137 4.33 11.38 15.78
N MET A 138 3.03 11.40 15.47
CA MET A 138 2.40 10.37 14.67
C MET A 138 2.94 10.38 13.23
N VAL A 139 3.16 11.54 12.62
CA VAL A 139 3.78 11.65 11.27
C VAL A 139 5.20 11.06 11.23
N VAL A 140 6.00 11.27 12.27
CA VAL A 140 7.33 10.65 12.39
C VAL A 140 7.21 9.14 12.53
N LEU A 141 6.32 8.64 13.41
CA LEU A 141 6.06 7.21 13.55
C LEU A 141 5.59 6.60 12.22
N LEU A 142 4.68 7.25 11.52
CA LEU A 142 4.16 6.81 10.23
C LEU A 142 5.23 6.85 9.15
N THR A 143 6.19 7.77 9.20
CA THR A 143 7.36 7.72 8.32
C THR A 143 8.16 6.43 8.54
N VAL A 144 8.34 6.01 9.79
CA VAL A 144 9.01 4.73 10.13
C VAL A 144 8.21 3.52 9.64
N VAL A 145 6.89 3.52 9.86
CA VAL A 145 5.98 2.49 9.28
C VAL A 145 6.07 2.48 7.75
N GLY A 146 6.21 3.66 7.15
CA GLY A 146 6.41 3.86 5.72
C GLY A 146 7.70 3.22 5.23
N VAL A 147 8.80 3.32 5.99
CA VAL A 147 10.05 2.62 5.68
C VAL A 147 9.84 1.10 5.74
N GLY A 148 9.19 0.58 6.78
CA GLY A 148 8.90 -0.86 6.89
C GLY A 148 8.09 -1.37 5.69
N THR A 149 7.05 -0.65 5.33
CA THR A 149 6.21 -0.94 4.16
C THR A 149 7.01 -0.87 2.86
N GLY A 150 7.83 0.16 2.71
CA GLY A 150 8.70 0.36 1.55
C GLY A 150 9.76 -0.73 1.43
N LEU A 151 10.28 -1.27 2.52
CA LEU A 151 11.19 -2.41 2.47
C LEU A 151 10.49 -3.64 1.87
N ILE A 152 9.27 -3.96 2.31
CA ILE A 152 8.49 -5.06 1.71
C ILE A 152 8.25 -4.79 0.22
N TYR A 153 7.89 -3.55 -0.14
CA TYR A 153 7.65 -3.16 -1.53
C TYR A 153 8.89 -3.27 -2.42
N PHE A 154 10.00 -2.61 -2.05
CA PHE A 154 11.21 -2.51 -2.88
C PHE A 154 12.05 -3.79 -2.87
N VAL A 155 12.15 -4.49 -1.74
CA VAL A 155 12.88 -5.77 -1.62
C VAL A 155 12.08 -6.89 -2.26
N GLY A 156 10.80 -7.01 -1.88
CA GLY A 156 9.91 -8.04 -2.42
C GLY A 156 9.50 -7.78 -3.86
N ARG A 157 9.60 -6.53 -4.32
CA ARG A 157 9.04 -6.05 -5.60
C ARG A 157 7.62 -6.55 -5.74
N SER A 158 6.81 -6.23 -4.75
CA SER A 158 5.44 -6.71 -4.64
C SER A 158 4.52 -5.64 -4.06
N PHE A 159 3.59 -5.17 -4.89
CA PHE A 159 2.51 -4.29 -4.46
C PHE A 159 1.63 -4.99 -3.42
N TYR A 160 1.10 -6.17 -3.73
CA TYR A 160 0.13 -6.85 -2.89
C TYR A 160 0.74 -7.36 -1.57
N GLY A 161 2.03 -7.73 -1.57
CA GLY A 161 2.74 -8.07 -0.33
C GLY A 161 2.90 -6.87 0.59
N ALA A 162 3.29 -5.72 0.03
CA ALA A 162 3.38 -4.47 0.78
C ALA A 162 2.00 -4.02 1.28
N LEU A 163 0.96 -4.12 0.45
CA LEU A 163 -0.43 -3.81 0.84
C LEU A 163 -0.89 -4.67 2.02
N ALA A 164 -0.67 -5.99 1.97
CA ALA A 164 -1.06 -6.88 3.06
C ALA A 164 -0.35 -6.50 4.37
N PHE A 165 0.96 -6.29 4.33
CA PHE A 165 1.74 -5.81 5.47
C PHE A 165 1.22 -4.47 6.00
N HIS A 166 1.04 -3.51 5.10
CA HIS A 166 0.65 -2.14 5.43
C HIS A 166 -0.72 -2.07 6.09
N ASN A 167 -1.69 -2.85 5.57
CA ASN A 167 -3.04 -2.86 6.09
C ASN A 167 -3.09 -3.37 7.54
N PHE A 168 -2.22 -4.32 7.91
CA PHE A 168 -2.07 -4.74 9.31
C PHE A 168 -1.47 -3.62 10.18
N MET A 169 -0.49 -2.87 9.68
CA MET A 169 0.06 -1.73 10.43
C MET A 169 -0.98 -0.62 10.63
N ALA A 170 -1.77 -0.32 9.60
CA ALA A 170 -2.86 0.64 9.67
C ALA A 170 -3.97 0.18 10.62
N LEU A 171 -4.31 -1.11 10.60
CA LEU A 171 -5.25 -1.74 11.55
C LEU A 171 -4.84 -1.46 13.00
N ILE A 172 -3.55 -1.60 13.34
CA ILE A 172 -3.06 -1.34 14.70
C ILE A 172 -3.33 0.11 15.10
N GLY A 173 -2.93 1.06 14.25
CA GLY A 173 -3.11 2.48 14.53
C GLY A 173 -4.58 2.87 14.72
N VAL A 174 -5.47 2.33 13.88
CA VAL A 174 -6.90 2.64 14.00
C VAL A 174 -7.55 1.95 15.19
N VAL A 175 -7.22 0.69 15.50
CA VAL A 175 -7.74 0.02 16.70
C VAL A 175 -7.30 0.74 17.97
N SER A 176 -6.04 1.18 18.06
CA SER A 176 -5.55 1.96 19.20
C SER A 176 -6.29 3.29 19.35
N SER A 177 -6.50 4.03 18.25
CA SER A 177 -7.29 5.26 18.28
C SER A 177 -8.74 5.02 18.71
N LEU A 178 -9.36 3.91 18.28
CA LEU A 178 -10.72 3.56 18.69
C LEU A 178 -10.81 3.19 20.19
N GLU A 179 -9.79 2.55 20.76
CA GLU A 179 -9.71 2.28 22.20
C GLU A 179 -9.63 3.60 22.98
N GLU A 180 -8.73 4.49 22.58
CA GLU A 180 -8.52 5.80 23.22
C GLU A 180 -9.81 6.64 23.22
N ASP A 181 -10.56 6.61 22.13
CA ASP A 181 -11.85 7.31 21.99
C ASP A 181 -13.04 6.56 22.61
N GLY A 182 -12.83 5.35 23.16
CA GLY A 182 -13.89 4.50 23.71
C GLY A 182 -14.91 4.00 22.67
N GLN A 183 -14.51 3.91 21.40
CA GLN A 183 -15.37 3.63 20.25
C GLN A 183 -15.32 2.18 19.75
N ILE A 184 -14.51 1.28 20.34
CA ILE A 184 -14.43 -0.13 19.92
C ILE A 184 -15.81 -0.81 19.89
N GLY A 185 -16.68 -0.48 20.85
CA GLY A 185 -18.04 -1.03 20.92
C GLY A 185 -18.84 -0.84 19.62
N SER A 186 -18.58 0.24 18.88
CA SER A 186 -19.27 0.51 17.60
C SER A 186 -18.87 -0.43 16.46
N TYR A 187 -17.78 -1.20 16.63
CA TYR A 187 -17.24 -2.14 15.65
C TYR A 187 -17.51 -3.62 16.01
N GLN A 188 -18.23 -3.89 17.10
CA GLN A 188 -18.49 -5.26 17.58
C GLN A 188 -19.57 -6.02 16.78
N GLN A 189 -20.29 -5.32 15.90
CA GLN A 189 -21.26 -5.92 14.98
C GLN A 189 -20.71 -5.79 13.55
N PRO A 190 -21.00 -6.73 12.63
CA PRO A 190 -20.60 -6.57 11.24
C PRO A 190 -21.09 -5.24 10.67
N LEU A 191 -20.22 -4.52 9.97
CA LEU A 191 -20.53 -3.24 9.33
C LEU A 191 -20.52 -3.40 7.81
N PRO A 192 -21.67 -3.78 7.18
CA PRO A 192 -21.75 -4.01 5.74
C PRO A 192 -21.20 -2.89 4.86
N PRO A 193 -21.38 -1.59 5.19
CA PRO A 193 -20.82 -0.53 4.37
C PRO A 193 -19.28 -0.58 4.28
N LEU A 194 -18.59 -0.91 5.38
CA LEU A 194 -17.12 -1.02 5.39
C LEU A 194 -16.66 -2.21 4.55
N LEU A 195 -17.26 -3.38 4.78
CA LEU A 195 -16.96 -4.61 4.05
C LEU A 195 -17.22 -4.45 2.54
N ALA A 196 -18.33 -3.80 2.16
CA ALA A 196 -18.65 -3.53 0.77
C ALA A 196 -17.63 -2.57 0.13
N THR A 197 -17.24 -1.50 0.83
CA THR A 197 -16.21 -0.59 0.29
C THR A 197 -14.85 -1.24 0.15
N ALA A 198 -14.45 -2.10 1.09
CA ALA A 198 -13.22 -2.88 1.00
C ALA A 198 -13.23 -3.82 -0.20
N LEU A 199 -14.33 -4.54 -0.42
CA LEU A 199 -14.51 -5.41 -1.58
C LEU A 199 -14.42 -4.62 -2.89
N VAL A 200 -15.13 -3.49 -2.99
CA VAL A 200 -15.06 -2.62 -4.18
C VAL A 200 -13.65 -2.11 -4.40
N ALA A 201 -12.93 -1.72 -3.35
CA ALA A 201 -11.54 -1.25 -3.47
C ALA A 201 -10.61 -2.32 -4.06
N VAL A 202 -10.73 -3.56 -3.56
CA VAL A 202 -9.96 -4.70 -4.09
C VAL A 202 -10.34 -4.99 -5.53
N LEU A 203 -11.64 -5.02 -5.87
CA LEU A 203 -12.10 -5.27 -7.24
C LEU A 203 -11.63 -4.19 -8.22
N VAL A 204 -11.68 -2.91 -7.83
CA VAL A 204 -11.17 -1.79 -8.63
C VAL A 204 -9.66 -1.94 -8.83
N MET A 205 -8.90 -2.18 -7.77
CA MET A 205 -7.44 -2.29 -7.85
C MET A 205 -6.99 -3.50 -8.68
N VAL A 206 -7.57 -4.69 -8.43
CA VAL A 206 -7.28 -5.89 -9.20
C VAL A 206 -7.75 -5.74 -10.65
N GLY A 207 -8.93 -5.17 -10.87
CA GLY A 207 -9.48 -4.91 -12.20
C GLY A 207 -8.57 -3.99 -13.01
N ILE A 208 -8.13 -2.86 -12.46
CA ILE A 208 -7.26 -1.93 -13.18
C ILE A 208 -5.87 -2.53 -13.45
N GLU A 209 -5.31 -3.25 -12.47
CA GLU A 209 -4.03 -3.95 -12.63
C GLU A 209 -4.10 -5.00 -13.75
N ARG A 210 -5.18 -5.78 -13.79
CA ARG A 210 -5.32 -6.90 -14.73
C ARG A 210 -5.78 -6.53 -16.11
N LEU A 211 -6.60 -5.50 -16.27
CA LEU A 211 -7.16 -5.13 -17.57
C LEU A 211 -6.33 -4.04 -18.28
N PHE A 212 -5.67 -3.17 -17.51
CA PHE A 212 -5.07 -1.95 -18.08
C PHE A 212 -3.56 -1.88 -17.91
N VAL A 213 -3.02 -2.49 -16.86
CA VAL A 213 -1.58 -2.54 -16.63
C VAL A 213 -0.97 -3.84 -17.14
N ARG A 214 -1.74 -4.94 -17.21
CA ARG A 214 -1.20 -6.26 -17.59
C ARG A 214 -0.98 -6.48 -19.08
N ASP A 215 -1.84 -5.94 -19.91
CA ASP A 215 -1.87 -6.26 -21.34
C ASP A 215 -0.93 -5.36 -22.17
N THR A 216 -0.17 -4.47 -21.53
CA THR A 216 0.70 -3.51 -22.22
C THR A 216 2.08 -4.05 -22.61
N TYR A 217 2.47 -5.28 -22.27
CA TYR A 217 3.66 -5.95 -22.85
C TYR A 217 3.72 -7.46 -22.53
N GLU A 218 4.08 -8.28 -23.53
CA GLU A 218 4.53 -9.68 -23.34
C GLU A 218 5.86 -9.69 -22.56
N GLU A 219 6.09 -10.72 -21.73
CA GLU A 219 7.37 -10.89 -21.02
C GLU A 219 8.55 -10.85 -22.01
N GLU A 220 9.55 -9.98 -21.79
CA GLU A 220 10.81 -10.09 -22.52
C GLU A 220 11.35 -11.53 -22.34
N PRO A 221 11.62 -12.27 -23.44
CA PRO A 221 12.18 -13.59 -23.35
C PRO A 221 13.64 -13.49 -22.91
N GLY A 222 13.92 -13.96 -21.70
CA GLY A 222 15.23 -14.45 -21.27
C GLY A 222 16.39 -13.44 -21.26
N ASP A 223 16.66 -12.83 -20.11
CA ASP A 223 18.00 -12.36 -19.77
C ASP A 223 18.88 -13.58 -19.44
N HIS A 224 19.26 -14.33 -20.47
CA HIS A 224 20.41 -15.22 -20.43
C HIS A 224 21.66 -14.42 -20.77
N ARG A 225 22.19 -13.65 -19.81
CA ARG A 225 23.61 -13.30 -19.83
C ARG A 225 24.22 -13.52 -18.45
N VAL A 226 25.16 -14.46 -18.48
CA VAL A 226 26.13 -14.89 -17.47
C VAL A 226 26.86 -13.70 -16.86
#